data_AF-A0A1F1JSQ8-F1
#
_entry.id   AF-A0A1F1JSQ8-F1
#
_cell.length_a   1.000
_cell.length_b   1.000
_cell.length_c   1.000
_cell.angle_alpha   90.00
_cell.angle_beta   90.00
_cell.angle_gamma   90.00
#
_symmetry.space_group_name_H-M   'P 1'
#
loop_
_entity.id
_entity.type
_entity.pdbx_description
1 polymer ?
#
loop_
_entity_poly.entity_id
_entity_poly.type
_entity_poly.pdbx_seq_one_letter_code
_entity_poly.pdbx_strand_id
1 'polypeptide(L)'
;MSGTVGGSEVVGVVPEALIPPSVPSHWAVWFGVEDLPAWLERATAAGAVVARPPHGSQSPAQALMRGPQGEEFGVIEVTGEEVVTPADLARSA
;
A
#
# COMPACT_ATOMS: atom_id res chain seq x y z
N MET A 1 -4.80 9.34 12.43
CA MET A 1 -3.84 10.43 12.17
C MET A 1 -3.18 10.11 10.85
N SER A 2 -3.05 11.08 9.96
CA SER A 2 -2.32 10.93 8.70
C SER A 2 -1.31 12.06 8.53
N GLY A 3 -0.26 11.79 7.75
CA GLY A 3 0.78 12.74 7.40
C GLY A 3 0.89 12.86 5.89
N THR A 4 1.15 14.09 5.42
CA THR A 4 1.28 14.39 4.00
C THR A 4 2.68 14.89 3.66
N VAL A 5 3.13 14.61 2.44
CA VAL A 5 4.35 15.17 1.84
C VAL A 5 3.99 15.65 0.45
N GLY A 6 4.27 16.92 0.13
CA GLY A 6 3.90 17.49 -1.18
C GLY A 6 2.40 17.59 -1.45
N GLY A 7 1.55 17.42 -0.43
CA GLY A 7 0.08 17.33 -0.57
C GLY A 7 -0.43 15.89 -0.52
N SER A 8 0.38 14.92 -0.93
CA SER A 8 0.06 13.50 -0.96
C SER A 8 0.07 12.87 0.44
N GLU A 9 -0.94 12.06 0.77
CA GLU A 9 -0.97 11.26 2.00
C GLU A 9 0.04 10.10 1.91
N VAL A 10 1.02 10.07 2.81
CA VAL A 10 2.12 9.08 2.80
C VAL A 10 2.14 8.18 4.03
N VAL A 11 1.38 8.52 5.06
CA VAL A 11 1.27 7.72 6.29
C VAL A 11 -0.10 7.90 6.91
N GLY A 12 -0.66 6.81 7.43
CA GLY A 12 -1.94 6.79 8.12
C GLY A 12 -1.92 5.82 9.28
N VAL A 13 -2.70 6.12 10.32
CA VAL A 13 -2.97 5.21 11.44
C VAL A 13 -4.37 4.67 11.28
N VAL A 14 -4.48 3.35 11.13
CA VAL A 14 -5.76 2.65 11.16
C VAL A 14 -6.18 2.42 12.62
N PRO A 15 -7.38 2.87 13.04
CA PRO A 15 -7.88 2.60 14.39
C PRO A 15 -7.99 1.09 14.66
N GLU A 16 -7.61 0.65 15.85
CA GLU A 16 -7.68 -0.76 16.28
C GLU A 16 -9.10 -1.34 16.14
N ALA A 17 -10.14 -0.52 16.34
CA ALA A 17 -11.54 -0.92 16.18
C ALA A 17 -11.91 -1.39 14.76
N LEU A 18 -11.09 -1.08 13.75
CA LEU A 18 -11.28 -1.54 12.37
C LEU A 18 -10.45 -2.79 12.03
N ILE A 19 -9.67 -3.31 12.98
CA ILE A 19 -8.75 -4.43 12.80
C ILE A 19 -9.25 -5.63 13.63
N PRO A 20 -9.18 -6.87 13.11
CA PRO A 20 -9.54 -8.05 13.91
C PRO A 20 -8.71 -8.13 15.21
N PRO A 21 -9.33 -8.46 16.37
CA PRO A 21 -8.62 -8.49 17.66
C PRO A 21 -7.43 -9.44 17.74
N SER A 22 -7.35 -10.42 16.84
CA SER A 22 -6.24 -11.37 16.75
C SER A 22 -4.99 -10.80 16.07
N VAL A 23 -5.08 -9.61 15.47
CA VAL A 23 -3.96 -8.97 14.76
C VAL A 23 -3.37 -7.90 15.67
N PRO A 24 -2.15 -8.11 16.21
CA PRO A 24 -1.50 -7.10 17.04
C PRO A 24 -1.13 -5.86 16.21
N SER A 25 -0.93 -4.72 16.88
CA SER A 25 -0.43 -3.51 16.24
C SER A 25 0.92 -3.77 15.55
N HIS A 26 1.01 -3.38 14.29
CA HIS A 26 2.20 -3.56 13.45
C HIS A 26 2.31 -2.42 12.44
N TRP A 27 3.50 -2.28 11.86
CA TRP A 27 3.71 -1.43 10.70
C TRP A 27 3.31 -2.20 9.44
N ALA A 28 2.50 -1.58 8.59
CA ALA A 28 2.19 -2.07 7.26
C ALA A 28 2.85 -1.18 6.22
N VAL A 29 3.49 -1.80 5.22
CA VAL A 29 4.13 -1.09 4.10
C VAL A 29 3.21 -1.17 2.88
N TRP A 30 3.05 -0.03 2.21
CA TRP A 30 2.23 0.10 1.00
C TRP A 30 3.08 0.66 -0.13
N PHE A 31 3.01 0.01 -1.30
CA PHE A 31 3.65 0.49 -2.52
C PHE A 31 2.60 1.09 -3.46
N GLY A 32 2.83 2.33 -3.88
CA GLY A 32 2.03 2.97 -4.92
C GLY A 32 2.39 2.44 -6.31
N VAL A 33 1.40 2.13 -7.13
CA VAL A 33 1.57 1.70 -8.52
C VAL A 33 0.61 2.43 -9.44
N GLU A 34 0.97 2.59 -10.71
CA GLU A 34 0.12 3.27 -11.69
C GLU A 34 -1.01 2.38 -12.23
N ASP A 35 -0.75 1.07 -12.36
CA ASP A 35 -1.69 0.07 -12.88
C ASP A 35 -1.64 -1.16 -11.97
N LEU A 36 -2.61 -1.29 -11.06
CA LEU A 36 -2.65 -2.38 -10.10
C LEU A 36 -2.83 -3.74 -10.78
N PRO A 37 -3.78 -3.95 -11.72
CA PRO A 37 -3.90 -5.23 -12.44
C PRO A 37 -2.61 -5.68 -13.12
N ALA A 38 -1.94 -4.82 -13.88
CA ALA A 38 -0.71 -5.17 -14.56
C ALA A 38 0.44 -5.47 -13.59
N TRP A 39 0.50 -4.76 -12.46
CA TRP A 39 1.50 -5.03 -11.42
C TRP A 39 1.24 -6.39 -10.75
N LEU A 40 -0.01 -6.71 -10.42
CA LEU A 40 -0.38 -7.98 -9.79
C LEU A 40 -0.04 -9.18 -10.66
N GLU A 41 -0.25 -9.08 -11.98
CA GLU A 41 0.13 -10.11 -12.94
C GLU A 41 1.65 -10.38 -12.89
N ARG A 42 2.46 -9.32 -12.96
CA ARG A 42 3.92 -9.41 -12.91
C ARG A 42 4.42 -9.99 -11.59
N ALA A 43 3.88 -9.52 -10.47
CA ALA A 43 4.26 -9.99 -9.15
C ALA A 43 3.93 -11.48 -8.96
N THR A 44 2.75 -11.90 -9.43
CA THR A 44 2.34 -13.31 -9.39
C THR A 44 3.23 -14.18 -10.28
N ALA A 45 3.57 -13.71 -11.49
CA ALA A 45 4.51 -14.39 -12.37
C ALA A 45 5.92 -14.53 -11.77
N ALA A 46 6.31 -13.60 -10.88
CA ALA A 46 7.56 -13.64 -10.12
C ALA A 46 7.50 -14.50 -8.84
N GLY A 47 6.36 -15.13 -8.54
CA GLY A 47 6.19 -16.04 -7.40
C GLY A 47 5.54 -15.42 -6.15
N ALA A 48 5.05 -14.19 -6.23
CA ALA A 48 4.20 -13.64 -5.17
C ALA A 48 2.79 -14.23 -5.21
N VAL A 49 2.06 -14.12 -4.10
CA VAL A 49 0.67 -14.57 -3.96
C VAL A 49 -0.20 -13.40 -3.56
N VAL A 50 -1.37 -13.30 -4.18
CA VAL A 50 -2.41 -12.36 -3.78
C VAL A 50 -3.07 -12.88 -2.50
N ALA A 51 -2.68 -12.31 -1.36
CA ALA A 51 -3.21 -12.70 -0.04
C ALA A 51 -4.63 -12.14 0.19
N ARG A 52 -4.88 -10.93 -0.31
CA ARG A 52 -6.21 -10.34 -0.36
C ARG A 52 -6.39 -9.68 -1.74
N PRO A 53 -7.36 -10.14 -2.55
CA PRO A 53 -7.55 -9.57 -3.88
C PRO A 53 -8.02 -8.12 -3.79
N PRO A 54 -7.89 -7.35 -4.89
CA PRO A 54 -8.44 -6.01 -4.97
C PRO A 54 -9.89 -5.98 -4.50
N HIS A 55 -10.15 -5.22 -3.44
CA HIS A 55 -11.49 -5.03 -2.91
C HIS A 55 -11.78 -3.54 -2.74
N GLY A 56 -12.88 -3.08 -3.33
CA GLY A 56 -13.39 -1.73 -3.11
C GLY A 56 -14.27 -1.24 -4.25
N SER A 57 -15.46 -0.74 -3.92
CA SER A 57 -16.22 0.19 -4.76
C SER A 57 -15.74 1.64 -4.62
N GLN A 58 -14.70 1.85 -3.80
CA GLN A 58 -14.12 3.14 -3.48
C GLN A 58 -12.73 3.21 -4.11
N SER A 59 -12.53 4.20 -4.97
CA SER A 59 -11.25 4.53 -5.57
C SER A 59 -10.28 5.05 -4.49
N PRO A 60 -8.98 4.69 -4.50
CA PRO A 60 -8.32 3.79 -5.45
C PRO A 60 -8.31 2.31 -5.02
N ALA A 61 -8.17 1.42 -6.00
CA ALA A 61 -8.10 -0.02 -5.77
C ALA A 61 -6.82 -0.41 -5.00
N GLN A 62 -6.92 -1.41 -4.11
CA GLN A 62 -5.82 -1.85 -3.27
C GLN A 62 -5.85 -3.37 -3.03
N ALA A 63 -4.68 -4.00 -2.93
CA ALA A 63 -4.51 -5.43 -2.68
C ALA A 63 -3.47 -5.69 -1.59
N LEU A 64 -3.54 -6.87 -0.94
CA LEU A 64 -2.48 -7.37 -0.06
C LEU A 64 -1.75 -8.53 -0.73
N MET A 65 -0.44 -8.49 -0.66
CA MET A 65 0.48 -9.43 -1.28
C MET A 65 1.29 -10.18 -0.24
N ARG A 66 1.66 -11.41 -0.57
CA ARG A 66 2.73 -12.13 0.09
C ARG A 66 3.81 -12.48 -0.93
N GLY A 67 5.03 -12.05 -0.70
CA GLY A 67 6.13 -12.39 -1.60
C GLY A 67 6.72 -13.78 -1.35
N PRO A 68 7.67 -14.22 -2.19
CA PRO A 68 8.24 -15.57 -2.13
C PRO A 68 8.98 -15.89 -0.82
N GLN A 69 9.39 -14.88 -0.06
CA GLN A 69 10.08 -15.04 1.23
C GLN A 69 9.11 -15.00 2.43
N GLY A 70 7.81 -14.86 2.16
CA GLY A 70 6.76 -14.77 3.18
C GLY A 70 6.50 -13.36 3.68
N GLU A 71 7.14 -12.34 3.09
CA GLU A 71 6.91 -10.93 3.39
C GLU A 71 5.50 -10.49 3.00
N GLU A 72 4.83 -9.73 3.85
CA GLU A 72 3.48 -9.19 3.59
C GLU A 72 3.52 -7.68 3.38
N PHE A 73 2.86 -7.21 2.33
CA PHE A 73 2.80 -5.79 1.99
C PHE A 73 1.54 -5.47 1.19
N GLY A 74 1.12 -4.21 1.24
CA GLY A 74 0.02 -3.69 0.45
C GLY A 74 0.49 -3.05 -0.85
N VAL A 75 -0.39 -3.06 -1.85
CA VAL A 75 -0.19 -2.34 -3.11
C VAL A 75 -1.46 -1.55 -3.39
N ILE A 76 -1.29 -0.27 -3.69
CA ILE A 76 -2.39 0.66 -3.92
C ILE A 76 -2.19 1.37 -5.25
N GLU A 77 -3.25 1.47 -6.04
CA GLU A 77 -3.21 2.26 -7.26
C GLU A 77 -3.16 3.74 -6.88
N VAL A 78 -2.23 4.50 -7.44
CA VAL A 78 -2.12 5.94 -7.20
C VAL A 78 -2.34 6.65 -8.53
N THR A 79 -3.54 7.17 -8.74
CA THR A 79 -3.88 7.92 -9.94
C THR A 79 -3.70 9.42 -9.69
N GLY A 80 -2.64 9.99 -10.24
CA GLY A 80 -2.53 11.44 -10.42
C GLY A 80 -2.14 12.27 -9.19
N GLU A 81 -1.54 11.69 -8.15
CA GLU A 81 -0.84 12.46 -7.12
C GLU A 81 0.67 12.24 -7.21
N GLU A 82 1.43 13.33 -7.06
CA GLU A 82 2.87 13.39 -7.28
C GLU A 82 3.56 12.30 -6.44
N VAL A 83 4.31 11.42 -7.13
CA VAL A 83 5.13 10.40 -6.48
C VAL A 83 6.10 11.12 -5.55
N VAL A 84 5.89 10.96 -4.24
CA VAL A 84 6.79 11.51 -3.23
C VAL A 84 8.13 10.81 -3.37
N THR A 85 9.12 11.54 -3.85
CA THR A 85 10.48 11.04 -4.06
C THR A 85 11.28 11.09 -2.74
N PRO A 86 12.40 10.35 -2.63
CA PRO A 86 13.32 10.53 -1.51
C PRO A 86 13.79 11.98 -1.31
N ALA A 87 13.83 12.77 -2.39
CA ALA A 87 14.17 14.18 -2.35
C ALA A 87 13.05 15.08 -1.78
N ASP A 88 11.79 14.62 -1.80
CA ASP A 88 10.66 15.31 -1.16
C ASP A 88 10.68 15.06 0.36
N LEU A 89 10.98 13.83 0.79
CA LEU A 89 11.13 13.46 2.20
C LEU A 89 12.25 14.25 2.90
N ALA A 90 13.36 14.50 2.19
CA ALA A 90 14.48 15.26 2.71
C ALA A 90 14.19 16.76 2.90
N ARG A 91 13.16 17.30 2.23
CA ARG A 91 12.75 18.71 2.34
C ARG A 91 11.73 18.98 3.45
N SER A 92 11.16 17.93 4.05
CA SER A 92 10.15 18.02 5.10
C SER A 92 10.69 17.91 6.54
N ALA A 93 12.01 17.87 6.71
CA ALA A 93 12.71 17.83 8.00
C ALA A 93 13.33 19.19 8.34
#